data_AF-A0A7C7X7Z5-F1
#
_entry.id   AF-A0A7C7X7Z5-F1
#
_cell.length_a   1.000
_cell.length_b   1.000
_cell.length_c   1.000
_cell.angle_alpha   90.00
_cell.angle_beta   90.00
_cell.angle_gamma   90.00
#
_symmetry.space_group_name_H-M   'P 1'
#
loop_
_entity.id
_entity.type
_entity.pdbx_description
1 polymer ?
#
loop_
_entity_poly.entity_id
_entity_poly.type
_entity_poly.pdbx_seq_one_letter_code
_entity_poly.pdbx_strand_id
1 'polypeptide(L)'
;MDSRIALAVLISFLALGTSGIQSIQAAEENDVTVHVDNGRSFTGTVDPKTDDVTLWMRFESYGTIRVRRPIKWHRVIHVVAGGEELSTEAFREQLDKWTFTSTMTLNWSGVAQSRDLPNRASVNSHSKTAERALNAMGFKQRLVTVSVKARLAQWDNDAALDGVEVLVMPLDDAGRLVPVRGTVMLELTAPRAVDREQSPRLHGVRFQTVARSAHQIKASDFTAEGTVLRLRFRQTDPQFDSTWLSTGILKVRLVVPGSGVFRASVDDLEIRPFSPIRDLSERHHGRRYLLSE
;
A
#
# COMPACT_ATOMS: atom_id res chain seq x y z
N MET A 1 38.06 -25.65 73.08
CA MET A 1 37.72 -26.13 71.72
C MET A 1 36.29 -25.69 71.51
N ASP A 2 36.14 -24.50 70.93
CA ASP A 2 34.92 -23.70 71.05
C ASP A 2 33.99 -23.97 69.88
N SER A 3 32.80 -24.47 70.23
CA SER A 3 31.66 -24.63 69.34
C SER A 3 31.08 -23.26 68.96
N ARG A 4 31.16 -22.90 67.67
CA ARG A 4 30.38 -21.80 67.09
C ARG A 4 29.27 -22.37 66.20
N ILE A 5 28.05 -22.13 66.66
CA ILE A 5 26.77 -22.42 66.02
C ILE A 5 26.62 -21.47 64.83
N ALA A 6 26.49 -22.01 63.62
CA ALA A 6 26.18 -21.25 62.41
C ALA A 6 24.68 -21.35 62.10
N LEU A 7 24.08 -20.17 62.02
CA LEU A 7 22.68 -19.83 61.84
C LEU A 7 22.17 -20.27 60.45
N ALA A 8 21.18 -21.15 60.40
CA ALA A 8 20.45 -21.47 59.17
C ALA A 8 19.29 -20.48 58.98
N VAL A 9 19.40 -19.62 57.97
CA VAL A 9 18.33 -18.69 57.57
C VAL A 9 17.42 -19.40 56.57
N LEU A 10 16.24 -19.79 57.03
CA LEU A 10 15.18 -20.39 56.23
C LEU A 10 14.30 -19.25 55.67
N ILE A 11 14.50 -18.88 54.41
CA ILE A 11 13.63 -17.92 53.72
C ILE A 11 12.49 -18.71 53.07
N SER A 12 11.34 -18.76 53.75
CA SER A 12 10.08 -19.24 53.21
C SER A 12 9.55 -18.23 52.19
N PHE A 13 9.61 -18.55 50.91
CA PHE A 13 8.92 -17.80 49.86
C PHE A 13 7.43 -18.19 49.83
N LEU A 14 6.58 -17.27 50.27
CA LEU A 14 5.12 -17.36 50.18
C LEU A 14 4.71 -17.25 48.70
N ALA A 15 4.15 -18.31 48.13
CA ALA A 15 3.46 -18.28 46.85
C ALA A 15 2.03 -17.74 47.05
N LEU A 16 1.85 -16.42 46.90
CA LEU A 16 0.53 -15.80 46.81
C LEU A 16 0.00 -15.95 45.38
N GLY A 17 -0.93 -16.88 45.21
CA GLY A 17 -1.72 -17.04 44.00
C GLY A 17 -2.59 -15.81 43.75
N THR A 18 -2.38 -15.18 42.59
CA THR A 18 -3.31 -14.19 42.02
C THR A 18 -4.04 -14.85 40.86
N SER A 19 -5.18 -15.45 41.20
CA SER A 19 -6.18 -15.89 40.24
C SER A 19 -7.04 -14.71 39.83
N GLY A 20 -7.17 -14.46 38.52
CA GLY A 20 -8.29 -13.71 37.96
C GLY A 20 -7.95 -12.31 37.45
N ILE A 21 -7.74 -12.21 36.14
CA ILE A 21 -8.68 -11.64 35.14
C ILE A 21 -7.98 -11.88 33.80
N GLN A 22 -8.26 -13.02 33.16
CA GLN A 22 -7.95 -13.17 31.73
C GLN A 22 -9.14 -12.58 30.98
N SER A 23 -9.08 -11.27 30.73
CA SER A 23 -9.95 -10.64 29.75
C SER A 23 -9.66 -11.26 28.39
N ILE A 24 -10.68 -11.88 27.83
CA ILE A 24 -10.73 -12.38 26.45
C ILE A 24 -10.53 -11.16 25.54
N GLN A 25 -9.33 -11.02 24.99
CA GLN A 25 -9.04 -10.10 23.92
C GLN A 25 -8.42 -10.96 22.83
N ALA A 26 -9.19 -11.22 21.78
CA ALA A 26 -8.64 -11.64 20.50
C ALA A 26 -7.76 -10.48 20.05
N ALA A 27 -6.50 -10.48 20.51
CA ALA A 27 -5.48 -9.57 20.04
C ALA A 27 -5.45 -9.74 18.52
N GLU A 28 -5.62 -8.62 17.80
CA GLU A 28 -5.37 -8.60 16.38
C GLU A 28 -3.98 -9.20 16.17
N GLU A 29 -3.91 -10.32 15.45
CA GLU A 29 -2.79 -11.28 15.44
C GLU A 29 -1.44 -10.68 14.96
N ASN A 30 -1.43 -9.39 14.62
CA ASN A 30 -0.28 -8.65 14.10
C ASN A 30 0.02 -7.35 14.84
N ASP A 31 -0.63 -7.07 15.98
CA ASP A 31 -0.30 -5.90 16.78
C ASP A 31 1.01 -6.13 17.54
N VAL A 32 1.94 -5.19 17.36
CA VAL A 32 3.29 -5.20 17.89
C VAL A 32 3.51 -3.93 18.70
N THR A 33 4.05 -4.07 19.91
CA THR A 33 4.49 -2.94 20.74
C THR A 33 6.01 -2.83 20.71
N VAL A 34 6.52 -1.73 20.16
CA VAL A 34 7.94 -1.45 20.00
C VAL A 34 8.39 -0.49 21.10
N HIS A 35 9.36 -0.90 21.91
CA HIS A 35 9.98 -0.05 22.93
C HIS A 35 11.29 0.54 22.41
N VAL A 36 11.46 1.85 22.57
CA VAL A 36 12.63 2.58 22.02
C VAL A 36 13.52 3.20 23.11
N ASP A 37 14.76 3.49 22.73
CA ASP A 37 15.85 4.04 23.57
C ASP A 37 15.49 5.27 24.42
N ASN A 38 14.51 6.06 23.98
CA ASN A 38 14.06 7.28 24.65
C ASN A 38 12.94 7.02 25.67
N GLY A 39 12.63 5.76 25.99
CA GLY A 39 11.61 5.35 26.93
C GLY A 39 10.18 5.39 26.38
N ARG A 40 9.98 5.74 25.10
CA ARG A 40 8.66 5.68 24.46
C ARG A 40 8.34 4.27 24.00
N SER A 41 7.05 3.98 23.92
CA SER A 41 6.51 2.78 23.27
C SER A 41 5.58 3.15 22.12
N PHE A 42 5.52 2.28 21.12
CA PHE A 42 4.69 2.43 19.94
C PHE A 42 3.95 1.12 19.68
N THR A 43 2.62 1.14 19.76
CA THR A 43 1.77 -0.03 19.46
C THR A 43 1.11 0.13 18.11
N GLY A 44 1.25 -0.85 17.23
CA GLY A 44 0.60 -0.90 15.91
C GLY A 44 1.06 -2.09 15.07
N THR A 45 0.80 -2.04 13.78
CA THR A 45 1.17 -3.13 12.84
C THR A 45 2.46 -2.80 12.09
N VAL A 46 3.26 -3.82 11.76
CA VAL A 46 4.47 -3.63 10.95
C VAL A 46 4.08 -3.39 9.49
N ASP A 47 4.62 -2.32 8.89
CA ASP A 47 4.38 -1.99 7.50
C ASP A 47 5.33 -2.80 6.58
N PRO A 48 4.86 -3.32 5.43
CA PRO A 48 5.71 -4.03 4.46
C PRO A 48 6.89 -3.24 3.91
N LYS A 49 6.93 -1.92 4.12
CA LYS A 49 8.07 -1.06 3.78
C LYS A 49 9.27 -1.22 4.73
N THR A 50 9.12 -1.99 5.81
CA THR A 50 10.22 -2.28 6.74
C THR A 50 11.43 -2.83 5.99
N ASP A 51 12.60 -2.24 6.27
CA ASP A 51 13.87 -2.54 5.61
C ASP A 51 14.97 -2.79 6.65
N ASP A 52 16.21 -3.03 6.20
CA ASP A 52 17.33 -3.36 7.09
C ASP A 52 17.74 -2.25 8.06
N VAL A 53 17.34 -1.01 7.79
CA VAL A 53 17.73 0.21 8.51
C VAL A 53 16.58 0.76 9.36
N THR A 54 15.35 0.59 8.88
CA THR A 54 14.15 1.23 9.40
C THR A 54 13.00 0.24 9.56
N LEU A 55 12.51 0.13 10.79
CA LEU A 55 11.21 -0.46 11.11
C LEU A 55 10.11 0.56 10.81
N TRP A 56 9.25 0.25 9.85
CA TRP A 56 8.09 1.07 9.54
C TRP A 56 6.87 0.54 10.29
N MET A 57 6.32 1.36 11.20
CA MET A 57 5.11 1.03 11.96
C MET A 57 3.90 1.77 11.40
N ARG A 58 2.76 1.10 11.32
CA ARG A 58 1.45 1.65 10.94
C ARG A 58 0.55 1.70 12.17
N PHE A 59 -0.02 2.87 12.40
CA PHE A 59 -0.93 3.13 13.51
C PHE A 59 -2.30 3.45 12.93
N GLU A 60 -3.34 2.76 13.41
CA GLU A 60 -4.71 3.18 13.19
C GLU A 60 -5.18 3.93 14.43
N SER A 61 -5.31 5.25 14.30
CA SER A 61 -5.87 6.08 15.37
C SER A 61 -7.30 6.42 15.02
N TYR A 62 -8.24 6.04 15.88
CA TYR A 62 -9.68 6.34 15.76
C TYR A 62 -10.27 5.92 14.39
N GLY A 63 -9.88 4.74 13.89
CA GLY A 63 -10.50 4.04 12.75
C GLY A 63 -10.47 4.73 11.38
N THR A 64 -9.82 5.88 11.25
CA THR A 64 -9.84 6.66 10.00
C THR A 64 -8.48 7.23 9.60
N ILE A 65 -7.61 7.51 10.57
CA ILE A 65 -6.29 8.08 10.29
C ILE A 65 -5.25 6.97 10.39
N ARG A 66 -4.62 6.69 9.24
CA ARG A 66 -3.46 5.79 9.14
C ARG A 66 -2.19 6.62 9.19
N VAL A 67 -1.46 6.54 10.31
CA VAL A 67 -0.16 7.19 10.46
C VAL A 67 0.92 6.14 10.20
N ARG A 68 1.92 6.48 9.38
CA ARG A 68 3.15 5.69 9.24
C ARG A 68 4.27 6.37 10.01
N ARG A 69 5.05 5.61 10.78
CA ARG A 69 6.19 6.14 11.52
C ARG A 69 7.45 5.32 11.23
N PRO A 70 8.52 5.94 10.71
CA PRO A 70 9.81 5.28 10.64
C PRO A 70 10.47 5.25 12.02
N ILE A 71 10.97 4.09 12.42
CA ILE A 71 11.76 3.85 13.63
C ILE A 71 13.08 3.22 13.20
N LYS A 72 14.21 3.88 13.48
CA LYS A 72 15.51 3.29 13.13
C LYS A 72 15.78 2.08 14.03
N TRP A 73 16.23 0.97 13.46
CA TRP A 73 16.43 -0.28 14.21
C TRP A 73 17.32 -0.14 15.44
N HIS A 74 18.40 0.64 15.37
CA HIS A 74 19.29 0.87 16.51
C HIS A 74 18.63 1.58 17.70
N ARG A 75 17.44 2.16 17.51
CA ARG A 75 16.67 2.78 18.59
C ARG A 75 15.72 1.80 19.26
N VAL A 76 15.48 0.63 18.69
CA VAL A 76 14.58 -0.38 19.24
C VAL A 76 15.34 -1.18 20.30
N ILE A 77 14.83 -1.17 21.54
CA ILE A 77 15.41 -1.93 22.65
C ILE A 77 14.87 -3.36 22.62
N HIS A 78 13.54 -3.50 22.59
CA HIS A 78 12.83 -4.78 22.52
C HIS A 78 11.45 -4.58 21.91
N VAL A 79 10.84 -5.69 21.52
CA VAL A 79 9.56 -5.72 20.83
C VAL A 79 8.65 -6.72 21.53
N VAL A 80 7.43 -6.32 21.87
CA VAL A 80 6.41 -7.22 22.41
C VAL A 80 5.44 -7.58 21.28
N ALA A 81 5.44 -8.84 20.85
CA ALA A 81 4.59 -9.36 19.80
C ALA A 81 3.86 -10.62 20.30
N GLY A 82 2.52 -10.65 20.18
CA GLY A 82 1.73 -11.78 20.69
C GLY A 82 1.85 -11.99 22.21
N GLY A 83 2.26 -10.97 22.96
CA GLY A 83 2.50 -11.05 24.41
C GLY A 83 3.88 -11.63 24.79
N GLU A 84 4.71 -12.00 23.83
CA GLU A 84 6.10 -12.42 24.05
C GLU A 84 7.04 -11.23 23.84
N GLU A 85 8.00 -11.06 24.75
CA GLU A 85 9.06 -10.05 24.62
C GLU A 85 10.22 -10.63 23.82
N LEU A 86 10.46 -10.05 22.65
CA LEU A 86 11.49 -10.45 21.70
C LEU A 86 12.61 -9.40 21.67
N SER A 87 13.85 -9.88 21.57
CA SER A 87 14.98 -9.00 21.24
C SER A 87 14.82 -8.44 19.82
N THR A 88 15.47 -7.33 19.54
CA THR A 88 15.46 -6.70 18.22
C THR A 88 15.93 -7.66 17.12
N GLU A 89 16.97 -8.46 17.38
CA GLU A 89 17.50 -9.45 16.44
C GLU A 89 16.50 -10.59 16.20
N ALA A 90 15.92 -11.15 17.27
CA ALA A 90 14.93 -12.22 17.18
C ALA A 90 13.68 -11.77 16.40
N PHE A 91 13.24 -10.53 16.63
CA PHE A 91 12.13 -9.95 15.90
C PHE A 91 12.44 -9.74 14.41
N ARG A 92 13.68 -9.36 14.05
CA ARG A 92 14.11 -9.26 12.64
C ARG A 92 14.08 -10.62 11.94
N GLU A 93 14.61 -11.67 12.58
CA GLU A 93 14.55 -13.02 12.01
C GLU A 93 13.11 -13.51 11.82
N GLN A 94 12.20 -13.14 12.73
CA GLN A 94 10.78 -13.45 12.61
C GLN A 94 10.12 -12.66 11.47
N LEU A 95 10.47 -11.39 11.29
CA LEU A 95 10.00 -10.58 10.16
C LEU A 95 10.47 -11.13 8.83
N ASP A 96 11.69 -11.64 8.72
CA ASP A 96 12.18 -12.24 7.46
C ASP A 96 11.32 -13.45 7.07
N LYS A 97 10.90 -14.26 8.04
CA LYS A 97 9.98 -15.40 7.82
C LYS A 97 8.60 -14.94 7.35
N TRP A 98 8.08 -13.84 7.90
CA TRP A 98 6.80 -13.25 7.48
C TRP A 98 6.87 -12.58 6.11
N THR A 99 7.96 -11.86 5.85
CA THR A 99 8.18 -11.11 4.61
C THR A 99 8.44 -12.06 3.43
N PHE A 100 9.08 -13.21 3.68
CA PHE A 100 9.28 -14.26 2.66
C PHE A 100 7.96 -14.91 2.21
N THR A 101 6.93 -14.92 3.06
CA THR A 101 5.60 -15.42 2.68
C THR A 101 4.80 -14.39 1.87
N SER A 102 5.10 -13.10 2.01
CA SER A 102 4.38 -12.00 1.33
C SER A 102 5.11 -11.42 0.12
N THR A 103 6.41 -11.67 -0.03
CA THR A 103 7.21 -11.22 -1.18
C THR A 103 7.13 -12.26 -2.30
N MET A 104 5.92 -12.51 -2.79
CA MET A 104 5.80 -12.84 -4.21
C MET A 104 6.22 -11.59 -4.98
N THR A 105 7.47 -11.58 -5.43
CA THR A 105 8.03 -10.60 -6.35
C THR A 105 7.14 -10.56 -7.59
N LEU A 106 6.17 -9.65 -7.60
CA LEU A 106 5.33 -9.34 -8.76
C LEU A 106 6.24 -8.73 -9.83
N ASN A 107 6.80 -9.60 -10.67
CA ASN A 107 7.51 -9.25 -11.89
C ASN A 107 6.51 -8.64 -12.89
N TRP A 108 6.16 -7.37 -12.68
CA TRP A 108 5.29 -6.55 -13.52
C TRP A 108 5.75 -6.48 -14.99
N SER A 109 7.00 -6.86 -15.25
CA SER A 109 7.61 -6.95 -16.59
C SER A 109 6.81 -7.78 -17.60
N GLY A 110 5.91 -8.67 -17.14
CA GLY A 110 5.08 -9.49 -18.02
C GLY A 110 3.88 -8.79 -18.69
N VAL A 111 3.46 -7.60 -18.23
CA VAL A 111 2.23 -6.94 -18.75
C VAL A 111 2.55 -5.87 -19.81
N ALA A 112 3.82 -5.52 -20.01
CA ALA A 112 4.21 -4.36 -20.81
C ALA A 112 4.13 -4.53 -22.35
N GLN A 113 3.72 -5.67 -22.89
CA GLN A 113 3.54 -5.85 -24.34
C GLN A 113 2.35 -6.75 -24.69
N SER A 114 1.13 -6.34 -24.33
CA SER A 114 -0.05 -6.83 -25.05
C SER A 114 -0.29 -5.95 -26.28
N ARG A 115 0.66 -6.02 -27.23
CA ARG A 115 0.46 -5.63 -28.62
C ARG A 115 -0.33 -6.77 -29.25
N ASP A 116 -1.56 -6.49 -29.67
CA ASP A 116 -2.49 -7.43 -30.31
C ASP A 116 -2.83 -8.67 -29.48
N LEU A 117 -4.03 -8.70 -28.88
CA LEU A 117 -4.61 -9.95 -28.38
C LEU A 117 -5.28 -10.70 -29.55
N PRO A 118 -4.70 -11.80 -30.07
CA PRO A 118 -5.49 -12.80 -30.77
C PRO A 118 -6.49 -13.46 -29.81
N ASN A 119 -7.54 -14.00 -30.41
CA ASN A 119 -8.76 -14.52 -29.82
C ASN A 119 -8.62 -15.25 -28.45
N ARG A 120 -9.39 -14.76 -27.47
CA ARG A 120 -9.40 -15.03 -26.01
C ARG A 120 -9.92 -16.44 -25.62
N ALA A 121 -9.68 -17.46 -26.45
CA ALA A 121 -10.28 -18.78 -26.27
C ALA A 121 -9.46 -19.76 -25.40
N SER A 122 -8.14 -19.58 -25.25
CA SER A 122 -7.28 -20.66 -24.71
C SER A 122 -6.91 -20.56 -23.21
N VAL A 123 -7.18 -19.44 -22.52
CA VAL A 123 -6.77 -19.27 -21.11
C VAL A 123 -7.91 -19.57 -20.10
N ASN A 124 -9.13 -19.77 -20.59
CA ASN A 124 -10.33 -19.91 -19.74
C ASN A 124 -10.56 -21.31 -19.14
N SER A 125 -9.72 -22.30 -19.48
CA SER A 125 -9.96 -23.71 -19.08
C SER A 125 -9.51 -24.01 -17.64
N HIS A 126 -8.51 -23.28 -17.12
CA HIS A 126 -7.95 -23.56 -15.79
C HIS A 126 -8.59 -22.73 -14.67
N SER A 127 -9.18 -21.57 -14.95
CA SER A 127 -9.79 -20.73 -13.91
C SER A 127 -11.15 -21.24 -13.44
N LYS A 128 -11.97 -21.82 -14.33
CA LYS A 128 -13.32 -22.31 -13.99
C LYS A 128 -13.32 -23.47 -12.99
N THR A 129 -12.29 -24.31 -13.01
CA THR A 129 -12.19 -25.47 -12.10
C THR A 129 -11.81 -25.03 -10.69
N ALA A 130 -10.89 -24.08 -10.55
CA ALA A 130 -10.52 -23.50 -9.26
C ALA A 130 -11.69 -22.72 -8.63
N GLU A 131 -12.44 -21.97 -9.44
CA GLU A 131 -13.59 -21.20 -8.99
C GLU A 131 -14.76 -22.08 -8.49
N ARG A 132 -14.96 -23.26 -9.09
CA ARG A 132 -15.95 -24.25 -8.62
C ARG A 132 -15.55 -24.94 -7.31
N ALA A 133 -14.27 -25.31 -7.17
CA ALA A 133 -13.77 -25.96 -5.95
C ALA A 133 -13.83 -25.01 -4.73
N LEU A 134 -13.49 -23.74 -4.91
CA LEU A 134 -13.56 -22.72 -3.86
C LEU A 134 -15.00 -22.42 -3.42
N ASN A 135 -15.94 -22.32 -4.37
CA ASN A 135 -17.36 -22.11 -4.05
C ASN A 135 -18.00 -23.32 -3.34
N ALA A 136 -17.56 -24.56 -3.63
CA ALA A 136 -18.10 -25.76 -3.02
C ALA A 136 -17.74 -25.93 -1.53
N MET A 137 -16.67 -25.27 -1.06
CA MET A 137 -16.20 -25.38 0.33
C MET A 137 -16.84 -24.35 1.29
N GLY A 138 -17.79 -23.52 0.83
CA GLY A 138 -18.55 -22.61 1.71
C GLY A 138 -17.77 -21.43 2.29
N PHE A 139 -16.46 -21.33 2.06
CA PHE A 139 -15.68 -20.14 2.38
C PHE A 139 -16.01 -19.04 1.37
N LYS A 140 -16.98 -18.19 1.71
CA LYS A 140 -17.13 -16.89 1.03
C LYS A 140 -15.86 -16.09 1.31
N GLN A 141 -14.90 -16.11 0.39
CA GLN A 141 -13.73 -15.24 0.44
C GLN A 141 -14.22 -13.81 0.60
N ARG A 142 -14.01 -13.25 1.78
CA ARG A 142 -14.49 -11.92 2.13
C ARG A 142 -13.45 -10.92 1.68
N LEU A 143 -13.85 -10.01 0.79
CA LEU A 143 -13.04 -8.85 0.47
C LEU A 143 -12.86 -8.00 1.73
N VAL A 144 -11.62 -7.78 2.14
CA VAL A 144 -11.27 -6.97 3.32
C VAL A 144 -10.69 -5.63 2.91
N THR A 145 -9.75 -5.63 1.96
CA THR A 145 -9.03 -4.42 1.58
C THR A 145 -8.83 -4.34 0.07
N VAL A 146 -8.47 -3.16 -0.42
CA VAL A 146 -8.04 -2.96 -1.80
C VAL A 146 -6.65 -2.33 -1.79
N SER A 147 -5.71 -2.99 -2.45
CA SER A 147 -4.37 -2.48 -2.72
C SER A 147 -4.30 -1.95 -4.14
N VAL A 148 -3.54 -0.89 -4.36
CA VAL A 148 -3.43 -0.22 -5.65
C VAL A 148 -1.98 0.11 -5.93
N LYS A 149 -1.56 -0.15 -7.18
CA LYS A 149 -0.32 0.38 -7.75
C LYS A 149 -0.67 1.20 -8.98
N ALA A 150 0.08 2.26 -9.21
CA ALA A 150 -0.11 3.13 -10.35
C ALA A 150 1.22 3.54 -10.95
N ARG A 151 1.24 3.67 -12.28
CA ARG A 151 2.39 4.17 -13.02
C ARG A 151 1.92 4.93 -14.25
N LEU A 152 2.75 5.84 -14.73
CA LEU A 152 2.54 6.44 -16.03
C LEU A 152 2.64 5.39 -17.13
N ALA A 153 1.82 5.55 -18.15
CA ALA A 153 1.77 4.63 -19.28
C ALA A 153 1.56 5.38 -20.59
N GLN A 154 2.16 4.79 -21.61
CA GLN A 154 2.05 5.17 -23.02
C GLN A 154 1.47 3.94 -23.73
N TRP A 155 0.42 4.16 -24.51
CA TRP A 155 -0.42 3.12 -25.11
C TRP A 155 -0.38 3.15 -26.63
N ASP A 156 -0.05 4.28 -27.25
CA ASP A 156 -0.06 4.45 -28.71
C ASP A 156 1.34 4.51 -29.36
N ASN A 157 2.40 4.31 -28.56
CA ASN A 157 3.79 4.32 -29.01
C ASN A 157 4.30 5.71 -29.45
N ASP A 158 3.72 6.81 -28.97
CA ASP A 158 4.20 8.18 -29.24
C ASP A 158 5.21 8.72 -28.18
N ALA A 159 5.66 9.97 -28.24
CA ALA A 159 6.60 10.48 -27.22
C ALA A 159 5.92 10.98 -25.93
N ALA A 160 4.58 11.08 -25.95
CA ALA A 160 3.76 11.60 -24.89
C ALA A 160 3.28 10.47 -23.96
N LEU A 161 2.82 10.86 -22.77
CA LEU A 161 2.20 9.92 -21.84
C LEU A 161 0.69 10.06 -21.95
N ASP A 162 0.03 8.98 -22.37
CA ASP A 162 -1.42 8.97 -22.54
C ASP A 162 -2.20 9.04 -21.22
N GLY A 163 -1.57 8.60 -20.13
CA GLY A 163 -2.23 8.55 -18.84
C GLY A 163 -1.56 7.67 -17.81
N VAL A 164 -2.39 7.13 -16.92
CA VAL A 164 -1.97 6.30 -15.79
C VAL A 164 -2.54 4.89 -15.96
N GLU A 165 -1.67 3.89 -15.82
CA GLU A 165 -2.05 2.49 -15.65
C GLU A 165 -2.16 2.17 -14.16
N VAL A 166 -3.29 1.58 -13.76
CA VAL A 166 -3.65 1.34 -12.37
C VAL A 166 -3.92 -0.15 -12.18
N LEU A 167 -3.08 -0.82 -11.40
CA LEU A 167 -3.35 -2.19 -10.95
C LEU A 167 -4.16 -2.14 -9.66
N VAL A 168 -5.33 -2.78 -9.69
CA VAL A 168 -6.26 -2.89 -8.57
C VAL A 168 -6.26 -4.34 -8.07
N MET A 169 -5.98 -4.49 -6.78
CA MET A 169 -5.84 -5.77 -6.09
C MET A 169 -6.80 -5.82 -4.89
N PRO A 170 -8.03 -6.32 -5.06
CA PRO A 170 -8.91 -6.65 -3.96
C PRO A 170 -8.36 -7.86 -3.20
N LEU A 171 -8.16 -7.75 -1.89
CA LEU A 171 -7.51 -8.76 -1.06
C LEU A 171 -8.44 -9.25 0.07
N ASP A 172 -8.35 -10.54 0.41
CA ASP A 172 -8.95 -11.11 1.61
C ASP A 172 -8.14 -10.77 2.88
N ASP A 173 -8.55 -11.34 4.01
CA ASP A 173 -7.86 -11.25 5.31
C ASP A 173 -6.45 -11.85 5.28
N ALA A 174 -6.22 -12.87 4.46
CA ALA A 174 -4.93 -13.50 4.25
C ALA A 174 -4.06 -12.79 3.17
N GLY A 175 -4.50 -11.65 2.64
CA GLY A 175 -3.76 -10.91 1.61
C GLY A 175 -3.79 -11.56 0.23
N ARG A 176 -4.65 -12.54 -0.02
CA ARG A 176 -4.82 -13.21 -1.31
C ARG A 176 -5.78 -12.43 -2.19
N LEU A 177 -5.55 -12.45 -3.50
CA LEU A 177 -6.43 -11.81 -4.47
C LEU A 177 -7.82 -12.45 -4.47
N VAL A 178 -8.84 -11.61 -4.35
CA VAL A 178 -10.25 -12.01 -4.47
C VAL A 178 -10.81 -11.37 -5.74
N PRO A 179 -10.99 -12.13 -6.83
CA PRO A 179 -11.68 -11.63 -8.01
C PRO A 179 -13.09 -11.18 -7.65
N VAL A 180 -13.43 -9.93 -7.95
CA VAL A 180 -14.74 -9.35 -7.62
C VAL A 180 -15.47 -8.84 -8.86
N ARG A 181 -16.79 -8.74 -8.75
CA ARG A 181 -17.62 -7.96 -9.67
C ARG A 181 -17.96 -6.63 -9.03
N GLY A 182 -17.72 -5.53 -9.74
CA GLY A 182 -17.95 -4.21 -9.15
C GLY A 182 -17.71 -3.07 -10.11
N THR A 183 -17.70 -1.86 -9.55
CA THR A 183 -17.33 -0.63 -10.27
C THR A 183 -16.12 -0.01 -9.59
N VAL A 184 -15.07 0.25 -10.38
CA VAL A 184 -13.88 0.99 -9.94
C VAL A 184 -13.96 2.42 -10.46
N MET A 185 -13.89 3.38 -9.54
CA MET A 185 -13.77 4.80 -9.87
C MET A 185 -12.33 5.24 -9.62
N LEU A 186 -11.73 5.85 -10.63
CA LEU A 186 -10.39 6.39 -10.59
C LEU A 186 -10.48 7.91 -10.69
N GLU A 187 -9.80 8.62 -9.79
CA GLU A 187 -9.76 10.08 -9.77
C GLU A 187 -8.34 10.54 -9.47
N LEU A 188 -7.69 11.17 -10.45
CA LEU A 188 -6.37 11.77 -10.29
C LEU A 188 -6.54 13.26 -10.02
N THR A 189 -6.03 13.70 -8.88
CA THR A 189 -5.97 15.12 -8.51
C THR A 189 -4.52 15.54 -8.44
N ALA A 190 -4.17 16.69 -8.99
CA ALA A 190 -2.82 17.22 -8.88
C ALA A 190 -2.86 18.72 -8.54
N PRO A 191 -1.78 19.24 -7.94
CA PRO A 191 -1.67 20.67 -7.72
C PRO A 191 -1.33 21.37 -9.03
N ARG A 192 -2.04 22.48 -9.29
CA ARG A 192 -1.81 23.37 -10.41
C ARG A 192 -1.38 24.74 -9.88
N ALA A 193 -0.25 25.23 -10.35
CA ALA A 193 0.18 26.60 -10.18
C ALA A 193 -0.88 27.55 -10.78
N VAL A 194 -1.29 28.51 -9.99
CA VAL A 194 -2.20 29.58 -10.39
C VAL A 194 -1.51 30.90 -10.09
N ASP A 195 -1.88 31.94 -10.84
CA ASP A 195 -1.35 33.28 -10.59
C ASP A 195 -1.60 33.67 -9.13
N ARG A 196 -0.58 34.21 -8.47
CA ARG A 196 -0.65 34.61 -7.06
C ARG A 196 -1.73 35.65 -6.84
N GLU A 197 -1.96 36.53 -7.82
CA GLU A 197 -3.04 37.51 -7.77
C GLU A 197 -4.42 36.85 -7.70
N GLN A 198 -4.61 35.73 -8.38
CA GLN A 198 -5.88 35.00 -8.41
C GLN A 198 -6.10 34.13 -7.17
N SER A 199 -5.07 33.80 -6.39
CA SER A 199 -5.20 32.95 -5.20
C SER A 199 -4.18 33.28 -4.10
N PRO A 200 -4.33 34.44 -3.41
CA PRO A 200 -3.41 34.87 -2.35
C PRO A 200 -3.36 33.88 -1.17
N ARG A 201 -4.50 33.24 -0.86
CA ARG A 201 -4.65 32.31 0.28
C ARG A 201 -4.05 30.93 0.03
N LEU A 202 -3.84 30.54 -1.23
CA LEU A 202 -3.40 29.19 -1.60
C LEU A 202 -1.93 29.16 -2.04
N HIS A 203 -1.17 30.23 -1.76
CA HIS A 203 0.23 30.38 -2.15
C HIS A 203 0.49 30.14 -3.65
N GLY A 204 -0.51 30.43 -4.50
CA GLY A 204 -0.41 30.19 -5.93
C GLY A 204 -0.54 28.72 -6.35
N VAL A 205 -1.10 27.82 -5.53
CA VAL A 205 -1.32 26.41 -5.89
C VAL A 205 -2.76 25.99 -5.60
N ARG A 206 -3.44 25.41 -6.60
CA ARG A 206 -4.79 24.86 -6.45
C ARG A 206 -4.82 23.40 -6.86
N PHE A 207 -5.34 22.53 -6.00
CA PHE A 207 -5.61 21.14 -6.38
C PHE A 207 -6.79 21.06 -7.34
N GLN A 208 -6.58 20.40 -8.48
CA GLN A 208 -7.59 20.21 -9.52
C GLN A 208 -7.59 18.75 -9.99
N THR A 209 -8.76 18.26 -10.40
CA THR A 209 -8.87 16.93 -11.00
C THR A 209 -8.27 16.96 -12.40
N VAL A 210 -7.24 16.16 -12.62
CA VAL A 210 -6.57 15.98 -13.91
C VAL A 210 -7.37 15.02 -14.79
N ALA A 211 -7.79 13.90 -14.21
CA ALA A 211 -8.49 12.85 -14.93
C ALA A 211 -9.45 12.08 -14.01
N ARG A 212 -10.55 11.62 -14.59
CA ARG A 212 -11.54 10.77 -13.92
C ARG A 212 -12.04 9.69 -14.86
N SER A 213 -12.19 8.47 -14.36
CA SER A 213 -12.84 7.38 -15.10
C SER A 213 -13.59 6.43 -14.17
N ALA A 214 -14.56 5.72 -14.73
CA ALA A 214 -15.30 4.66 -14.06
C ALA A 214 -15.26 3.40 -14.93
N HIS A 215 -14.93 2.26 -14.32
CA HIS A 215 -14.75 0.99 -14.99
C HIS A 215 -15.66 -0.06 -14.33
N GLN A 216 -16.46 -0.76 -15.13
CA GLN A 216 -17.12 -1.98 -14.68
C GLN A 216 -16.11 -3.12 -14.75
N ILE A 217 -15.90 -3.83 -13.64
CA ILE A 217 -15.00 -4.97 -13.56
C ILE A 217 -15.77 -6.25 -13.25
N LYS A 218 -15.33 -7.34 -13.86
CA LYS A 218 -15.84 -8.70 -13.66
C LYS A 218 -14.73 -9.55 -13.03
N ALA A 219 -15.11 -10.65 -12.39
CA ALA A 219 -14.13 -11.62 -11.88
C ALA A 219 -13.18 -12.14 -12.97
N SER A 220 -13.66 -12.25 -14.22
CA SER A 220 -12.87 -12.65 -15.38
C SER A 220 -11.83 -11.62 -15.86
N ASP A 221 -11.85 -10.40 -15.34
CA ASP A 221 -10.89 -9.34 -15.68
C ASP A 221 -9.66 -9.36 -14.76
N PHE A 222 -9.66 -10.26 -13.76
CA PHE A 222 -8.54 -10.45 -12.85
C PHE A 222 -7.55 -11.47 -13.39
N THR A 223 -6.28 -11.11 -13.29
CA THR A 223 -5.13 -11.99 -13.48
C THR A 223 -4.57 -12.42 -12.12
N ALA A 224 -3.48 -13.19 -12.12
CA ALA A 224 -2.75 -13.54 -10.91
C ALA A 224 -2.17 -12.32 -10.16
N GLU A 225 -2.11 -11.14 -10.80
CA GLU A 225 -1.60 -9.91 -10.18
C GLU A 225 -2.71 -8.93 -9.78
N GLY A 226 -3.95 -9.14 -10.23
CA GLY A 226 -5.04 -8.18 -10.09
C GLY A 226 -5.66 -7.79 -11.43
N THR A 227 -6.34 -6.66 -11.48
CA THR A 227 -6.91 -6.11 -12.72
C THR A 227 -6.27 -4.78 -13.07
N VAL A 228 -5.90 -4.61 -14.34
CA VAL A 228 -5.21 -3.41 -14.84
C VAL A 228 -6.21 -2.50 -15.54
N LEU A 229 -6.31 -1.26 -15.07
CA LEU A 229 -7.22 -0.24 -15.58
C LEU A 229 -6.44 0.95 -16.14
N ARG A 230 -7.03 1.62 -17.13
CA ARG A 230 -6.42 2.78 -17.80
C ARG A 230 -7.17 4.06 -17.43
N LEU A 231 -6.44 5.06 -16.92
CA LEU A 231 -6.94 6.41 -16.66
C LEU A 231 -6.29 7.38 -17.66
N ARG A 232 -7.04 7.73 -18.71
CA ARG A 232 -6.54 8.62 -19.78
C ARG A 232 -6.55 10.10 -19.35
N PHE A 233 -5.54 10.84 -19.78
CA PHE A 233 -5.53 12.31 -19.73
C PHE A 233 -6.39 12.85 -20.87
N ARG A 234 -7.67 13.17 -20.60
CA ARG A 234 -8.61 13.59 -21.67
C ARG A 234 -8.71 15.10 -21.86
N GLN A 235 -8.81 15.83 -20.76
CA GLN A 235 -9.09 17.28 -20.79
C GLN A 235 -7.82 18.10 -20.64
N THR A 236 -6.83 17.54 -19.95
CA THR A 236 -5.59 18.22 -19.63
C THR A 236 -4.48 17.20 -19.70
N ASP A 237 -3.44 17.51 -20.45
CA ASP A 237 -2.21 16.74 -20.44
C ASP A 237 -1.17 17.48 -19.59
N PRO A 238 -0.85 16.97 -18.39
CA PRO A 238 0.17 17.56 -17.53
C PRO A 238 1.55 17.68 -18.18
N GLN A 239 1.82 16.94 -19.25
CA GLN A 239 3.08 17.07 -19.99
C GLN A 239 3.15 18.34 -20.83
N PHE A 240 2.02 18.89 -21.28
CA PHE A 240 2.02 20.09 -22.14
C PHE A 240 1.67 21.37 -21.37
N ASP A 241 1.07 21.26 -20.18
CA ASP A 241 0.73 22.41 -19.34
C ASP A 241 1.68 22.51 -18.13
N SER A 242 2.60 23.46 -18.20
CA SER A 242 3.62 23.74 -17.18
C SER A 242 3.06 24.20 -15.84
N THR A 243 1.78 24.59 -15.82
CA THR A 243 1.12 24.98 -14.57
C THR A 243 0.86 23.75 -13.69
N TRP A 244 0.88 22.52 -14.19
CA TRP A 244 0.77 21.34 -13.33
C TRP A 244 2.10 21.03 -12.66
N LEU A 245 2.04 20.77 -11.35
CA LEU A 245 3.17 20.21 -10.62
C LEU A 245 3.41 18.75 -11.02
N SER A 246 4.61 18.25 -10.75
CA SER A 246 5.06 16.94 -11.23
C SER A 246 4.41 15.74 -10.54
N THR A 247 3.77 15.95 -9.39
CA THR A 247 3.16 14.88 -8.59
C THR A 247 1.66 15.09 -8.41
N GLY A 248 0.94 13.99 -8.24
CA GLY A 248 -0.49 13.96 -7.99
C GLY A 248 -0.89 12.86 -7.01
N ILE A 249 -2.17 12.86 -6.65
CA ILE A 249 -2.80 11.87 -5.79
C ILE A 249 -3.85 11.14 -6.62
N LEU A 250 -3.66 9.83 -6.78
CA LEU A 250 -4.66 8.96 -7.37
C LEU A 250 -5.55 8.40 -6.27
N LYS A 251 -6.85 8.66 -6.34
CA LYS A 251 -7.87 8.05 -5.48
C LYS A 251 -8.56 6.93 -6.25
N VAL A 252 -8.67 5.78 -5.61
CA VAL A 252 -9.38 4.61 -6.14
C VAL A 252 -10.52 4.26 -5.20
N ARG A 253 -11.71 4.12 -5.76
CA ARG A 253 -12.90 3.67 -5.04
C ARG A 253 -13.48 2.45 -5.76
N LEU A 254 -13.47 1.32 -5.07
CA LEU A 254 -14.04 0.07 -5.54
C LEU A 254 -15.39 -0.16 -4.84
N VAL A 255 -16.47 -0.28 -5.63
CA VAL A 255 -17.81 -0.58 -5.15
C VAL A 255 -18.16 -2.02 -5.54
N VAL A 256 -18.32 -2.89 -4.55
CA VAL A 256 -18.68 -4.31 -4.74
C VAL A 256 -20.07 -4.54 -4.17
N PRO A 257 -21.07 -4.86 -5.01
CA PRO A 257 -22.43 -5.15 -4.54
C PRO A 257 -22.44 -6.26 -3.49
N GLY A 258 -23.07 -6.00 -2.35
CA GLY A 258 -23.15 -6.95 -1.23
C GLY A 258 -21.92 -6.99 -0.31
N SER A 259 -20.75 -6.50 -0.74
CA SER A 259 -19.53 -6.45 0.11
C SER A 259 -19.20 -5.06 0.63
N GLY A 260 -19.61 -3.99 -0.07
CA GLY A 260 -19.45 -2.61 0.38
C GLY A 260 -18.58 -1.74 -0.53
N VAL A 261 -17.98 -0.70 0.05
CA VAL A 261 -17.14 0.29 -0.65
C VAL A 261 -15.74 0.30 -0.06
N PHE A 262 -14.75 0.09 -0.90
CA PHE A 262 -13.34 0.04 -0.54
C PHE A 262 -12.61 1.23 -1.17
N ARG A 263 -11.64 1.79 -0.46
CA ARG A 263 -10.89 2.98 -0.90
C ARG A 263 -9.40 2.75 -0.73
N ALA A 264 -8.64 3.23 -1.69
CA ALA A 264 -7.19 3.31 -1.62
C ALA A 264 -6.72 4.61 -2.29
N SER A 265 -5.52 5.06 -1.94
CA SER A 265 -4.84 6.14 -2.62
C SER A 265 -3.41 5.75 -2.96
N VAL A 266 -2.91 6.30 -4.06
CA VAL A 266 -1.48 6.38 -4.37
C VAL A 266 -1.11 7.84 -4.29
N ASP A 267 -0.35 8.16 -3.26
CA ASP A 267 0.19 9.50 -3.04
C ASP A 267 1.51 9.63 -3.83
N ASP A 268 1.91 10.85 -4.15
CA ASP A 268 3.14 11.16 -4.89
C ASP A 268 3.26 10.47 -6.26
N LEU A 269 2.14 10.23 -6.94
CA LEU A 269 2.15 9.71 -8.30
C LEU A 269 2.78 10.75 -9.23
N GLU A 270 3.93 10.42 -9.81
CA GLU A 270 4.56 11.26 -10.82
C GLU A 270 3.62 11.34 -12.05
N ILE A 271 3.20 12.55 -12.41
CA ILE A 271 2.35 12.84 -13.57
C ILE A 271 3.10 13.57 -14.67
N ARG A 272 4.23 14.21 -14.31
CA ARG A 272 5.13 14.89 -15.25
C ARG A 272 6.57 14.53 -14.90
N PRO A 273 7.12 13.43 -15.47
CA PRO A 273 8.47 13.01 -15.16
C PRO A 273 9.51 14.07 -15.46
N PHE A 274 10.46 14.21 -14.55
CA PHE A 274 11.59 15.12 -14.75
C PHE A 274 12.41 14.68 -15.96
N SER A 275 12.73 15.64 -16.84
CA SER A 275 13.54 15.38 -18.01
C SER A 275 14.37 16.62 -18.31
N PRO A 276 15.70 16.60 -18.08
CA PRO A 276 16.54 17.78 -18.23
C PRO A 276 16.37 18.47 -19.59
N ILE A 277 16.33 17.69 -20.67
CA ILE A 277 16.21 18.23 -22.03
C ILE A 277 14.83 18.89 -22.24
N ARG A 278 13.74 18.21 -21.84
CA ARG A 278 12.37 18.73 -21.99
C ARG A 278 12.13 19.96 -21.11
N ASP A 279 12.59 19.91 -19.87
CA ASP A 279 12.46 21.00 -18.89
C ASP A 279 13.33 22.21 -19.26
N LEU A 280 14.50 22.01 -19.89
CA LEU A 280 15.31 23.08 -20.46
C LEU A 280 14.64 23.68 -21.70
N SER A 281 14.13 22.84 -22.62
CA SER A 281 13.39 23.31 -23.79
C SER A 281 12.18 24.16 -23.39
N GLU A 282 11.43 23.72 -22.39
CA GLU A 282 10.26 24.44 -21.86
C GLU A 282 10.67 25.81 -21.29
N ARG A 283 11.79 25.87 -20.55
CA ARG A 283 12.34 27.13 -20.02
C ARG A 283 12.79 28.10 -21.11
N HIS A 284 13.43 27.62 -22.18
CA HIS A 284 13.98 28.48 -23.23
C HIS A 284 12.98 28.85 -24.31
N HIS A 285 12.05 27.95 -24.66
CA HIS A 285 11.17 28.10 -25.82
C HIS A 285 9.67 28.11 -25.46
N GLY A 286 9.31 27.99 -24.18
CA GLY A 286 7.91 27.91 -23.74
C GLY A 286 7.20 26.61 -24.16
N ARG A 287 7.94 25.62 -24.68
CA ARG A 287 7.40 24.33 -25.13
C ARG A 287 8.29 23.16 -24.70
N ARG A 288 7.65 22.09 -24.23
CA ARG A 288 8.32 20.91 -23.68
C ARG A 288 8.89 19.97 -24.75
N TYR A 289 8.31 19.96 -25.96
CA TYR A 289 8.73 19.11 -27.07
C TYR A 289 9.40 19.92 -28.18
N LEU A 290 10.41 19.32 -28.79
CA LEU A 290 11.05 19.85 -30.00
C LEU A 290 10.10 19.63 -31.19
N LEU A 291 10.14 20.56 -32.16
CA LEU A 291 9.44 20.34 -33.43
C LEU A 291 10.13 19.18 -34.15
N SER A 292 9.36 18.17 -34.57
CA SER A 292 9.82 17.26 -35.61
C SER A 292 9.75 18.01 -36.94
N GLU A 293 10.89 18.16 -37.61
CA GLU A 293 10.94 18.60 -39.01
C GLU A 293 10.35 17.54 -39.95
#